data_AF-A0A0R2HLR4-F1
#
_entry.id   AF-A0A0R2HLR4-F1
#
_cell.length_a   1.000
_cell.length_b   1.000
_cell.length_c   1.000
_cell.angle_alpha   90.00
_cell.angle_beta   90.00
_cell.angle_gamma   90.00
#
_symmetry.space_group_name_H-M   'P 1'
#
loop_
_entity.id
_entity.type
_entity.pdbx_description
1 polymer ?
#
loop_
_entity_poly.entity_id
_entity_poly.type
_entity_poly.pdbx_seq_one_letter_code
_entity_poly.pdbx_strand_id
1 'polypeptide(L)'
;MDREECADFKPAYDLYQEFLDILHLPQSDYKEALNNWIDKCIDGECKAFSASAKNFRKNWFLAILRSLTYTAYYRRNGITYRTSFNNGFCESQNNKVKLVKRNAFGYKYFINLRKRILLHLGFRYTLNFEETKKG
;
A
#
# COMPACT_ATOMS: atom_id res chain seq x y z
N MET A 1 -26.21 12.23 27.33
CA MET A 1 -24.94 12.24 26.57
C MET A 1 -23.95 11.54 27.47
N ASP A 2 -23.83 10.25 27.22
CA ASP A 2 -23.48 9.24 28.19
C ASP A 2 -21.98 9.19 28.45
N ARG A 3 -21.61 9.20 29.74
CA ARG A 3 -20.20 9.21 30.18
C ARG A 3 -19.44 7.90 29.88
N GLU A 4 -20.11 6.88 29.36
CA GLU A 4 -19.50 5.59 29.00
C GLU A 4 -18.68 5.64 27.69
N GLU A 5 -19.05 6.45 26.69
CA GLU A 5 -18.27 6.53 25.44
C GLU A 5 -16.89 7.17 25.62
N CYS A 6 -16.70 7.97 26.68
CA CYS A 6 -15.49 8.74 26.90
C CYS A 6 -14.37 7.94 27.60
N ALA A 7 -14.72 6.87 28.33
CA ALA A 7 -13.76 6.09 29.12
C ALA A 7 -12.78 5.29 28.25
N ASP A 8 -13.23 4.81 27.09
CA ASP A 8 -12.43 3.97 26.19
C ASP A 8 -11.58 4.77 25.18
N PHE A 9 -11.80 6.08 25.05
CA PHE A 9 -11.15 6.88 24.00
C PHE A 9 -9.65 7.07 24.24
N LYS A 10 -9.26 7.35 25.49
CA LYS A 10 -7.86 7.58 25.84
C LYS A 10 -7.01 6.29 25.71
N PRO A 11 -7.42 5.14 26.27
CA PRO A 11 -6.74 3.87 26.03
C PRO A 11 -6.65 3.51 24.54
N ALA A 12 -7.73 3.74 23.78
CA ALA A 12 -7.76 3.52 22.34
C ALA A 12 -6.74 4.39 21.59
N TYR A 13 -6.66 5.68 21.92
CA TYR A 13 -5.72 6.61 21.33
C TYR A 13 -4.27 6.23 21.67
N ASP A 14 -4.00 5.83 22.90
CA ASP A 14 -2.65 5.44 23.32
C ASP A 14 -2.19 4.16 22.60
N LEU A 15 -3.06 3.15 22.46
CA LEU A 15 -2.77 1.96 21.65
C LEU A 15 -2.51 2.30 20.18
N TYR A 16 -3.23 3.28 19.62
CA TYR A 16 -3.00 3.76 18.27
C TYR A 16 -1.63 4.45 18.13
N GLN A 17 -1.26 5.32 19.07
CA GLN A 17 0.05 5.98 19.06
C GLN A 17 1.19 4.96 19.22
N GLU A 18 1.07 4.00 20.12
CA GLU A 18 2.06 2.92 20.27
C GLU A 18 2.26 2.15 18.95
N PHE A 19 1.18 1.88 18.22
CA PHE A 19 1.29 1.23 16.91
C PHE A 19 2.01 2.13 15.88
N LEU A 20 1.71 3.42 15.86
CA LEU A 20 2.40 4.37 14.98
C LEU A 20 3.90 4.44 15.28
N ASP A 21 4.28 4.39 16.56
CA ASP A 21 5.68 4.34 16.97
C ASP A 21 6.38 3.07 16.43
N ILE A 22 5.70 1.92 16.50
CA ILE A 22 6.20 0.68 15.88
C ILE A 22 6.37 0.85 14.37
N LEU A 23 5.48 1.57 13.68
CA LEU A 23 5.57 1.74 12.22
C LEU A 23 6.68 2.72 11.78
N HIS A 24 6.87 3.82 12.51
CA HIS A 24 7.70 4.95 12.06
C HIS A 24 9.07 4.98 12.70
N LEU A 25 9.24 4.41 13.89
CA LEU A 25 10.51 4.39 14.59
C LEU A 25 11.25 3.07 14.31
N PRO A 26 12.60 3.11 14.17
CA PRO A 26 13.40 1.89 14.05
C PRO A 26 13.21 1.01 15.28
N GLN A 27 12.77 -0.22 15.06
CA GLN A 27 12.67 -1.22 16.13
C GLN A 27 13.86 -2.17 16.05
N SER A 28 14.37 -2.59 17.21
CA SER A 28 15.39 -3.65 17.30
C SER A 28 14.84 -4.98 16.81
N ASP A 29 13.62 -5.33 17.24
CA ASP A 29 12.86 -6.49 16.78
C ASP A 29 11.37 -6.11 16.58
N TYR A 30 10.99 -5.94 15.31
CA TYR A 30 9.61 -5.67 14.92
C TYR A 30 8.64 -6.81 15.27
N LYS A 31 9.12 -8.06 15.32
CA LYS A 31 8.28 -9.22 15.64
C LYS A 31 7.88 -9.20 17.11
N GLU A 32 8.84 -8.92 17.99
CA GLU A 32 8.59 -8.81 19.42
C GLU A 32 7.69 -7.60 19.72
N ALA A 33 8.04 -6.43 19.17
CA ALA A 33 7.26 -5.19 19.36
C ALA A 33 5.78 -5.36 18.93
N LEU A 34 5.54 -5.96 17.76
CA LEU A 34 4.18 -6.23 17.28
C LEU A 34 3.43 -7.24 18.16
N ASN A 35 4.08 -8.31 18.65
CA ASN A 35 3.40 -9.27 19.51
C ASN A 35 3.00 -8.63 20.84
N ASN A 36 3.92 -7.89 21.47
CA ASN A 36 3.64 -7.18 22.72
C ASN A 36 2.47 -6.21 22.57
N TRP A 37 2.43 -5.46 21.46
CA TRP A 37 1.31 -4.56 21.16
C TRP A 37 -0.01 -5.32 20.92
N ILE A 38 0.02 -6.44 20.20
CA ILE A 38 -1.17 -7.28 19.99
C ILE A 38 -1.69 -7.83 21.32
N ASP A 39 -0.81 -8.30 22.20
CA ASP A 39 -1.19 -8.81 23.52
C ASP A 39 -1.85 -7.71 24.35
N LYS A 40 -1.29 -6.49 24.38
CA LYS A 40 -1.96 -5.33 24.99
C LYS A 40 -3.35 -5.06 24.40
N CYS A 41 -3.52 -5.18 23.09
CA CYS A 41 -4.82 -4.98 22.43
C CYS A 41 -5.84 -6.10 22.73
N ILE A 42 -5.39 -7.31 23.05
CA ILE A 42 -6.26 -8.46 23.35
C ILE A 42 -6.63 -8.52 24.83
N ASP A 43 -5.64 -8.27 25.70
CA ASP A 43 -5.77 -8.38 27.16
C ASP A 43 -6.18 -7.05 27.82
N GLY A 44 -6.07 -5.93 27.08
CA GLY A 44 -6.41 -4.60 27.56
C GLY A 44 -7.91 -4.34 27.69
N GLU A 45 -8.23 -3.23 28.36
CA GLU A 45 -9.60 -2.82 28.66
C GLU A 45 -10.38 -2.38 27.40
N CYS A 46 -9.68 -1.92 26.36
CA CYS A 46 -10.28 -1.44 25.12
C CYS A 46 -10.74 -2.59 24.20
N LYS A 47 -12.00 -3.02 24.40
CA LYS A 47 -12.60 -4.10 23.59
C LYS A 47 -12.67 -3.79 22.09
N ALA A 48 -12.65 -2.51 21.71
CA ALA A 48 -12.75 -2.05 20.32
C ALA A 48 -11.65 -2.62 19.41
N PHE A 49 -10.43 -2.82 19.94
CA PHE A 49 -9.32 -3.35 19.15
C PHE A 49 -9.17 -4.87 19.21
N SER A 50 -9.78 -5.54 20.20
CA SER A 50 -9.58 -6.97 20.45
C SER A 50 -9.88 -7.88 19.24
N ALA A 51 -10.98 -7.63 18.54
CA ALA A 51 -11.37 -8.40 17.35
C ALA A 51 -10.39 -8.16 16.19
N SER A 52 -10.01 -6.91 15.96
CA SER A 52 -9.03 -6.51 14.95
C SER A 52 -7.66 -7.08 15.25
N ALA A 53 -7.21 -7.06 16.51
CA ALA A 53 -5.93 -7.60 16.96
C ALA A 53 -5.87 -9.13 16.80
N LYS A 54 -6.96 -9.84 17.10
CA LYS A 54 -7.06 -11.28 16.84
C LYS A 54 -6.96 -11.60 15.35
N ASN A 55 -7.63 -10.83 14.49
CA ASN A 55 -7.54 -11.00 13.03
C ASN A 55 -6.13 -10.67 12.51
N PHE A 56 -5.54 -9.59 13.01
CA PHE A 56 -4.17 -9.18 12.71
C PHE A 56 -3.22 -10.33 13.01
N ARG A 57 -3.27 -10.88 14.22
CA ARG A 57 -2.40 -12.00 14.65
C ARG A 57 -2.58 -13.24 13.78
N LYS A 58 -3.83 -13.62 13.51
CA LYS A 58 -4.14 -14.88 12.81
C LYS A 58 -3.82 -14.83 11.31
N ASN A 59 -4.19 -13.74 10.64
CA ASN A 59 -4.24 -13.70 9.18
C ASN A 59 -3.17 -12.78 8.56
N TRP A 60 -2.77 -11.71 9.25
CA TRP A 60 -1.99 -10.62 8.65
C TRP A 60 -0.60 -10.43 9.25
N PHE A 61 -0.30 -11.07 10.38
CA PHE A 61 0.92 -10.84 11.15
C PHE A 61 2.18 -10.96 10.29
N LEU A 62 2.31 -12.06 9.54
CA LEU A 62 3.50 -12.30 8.72
C LEU A 62 3.60 -11.32 7.54
N ALA A 63 2.48 -10.93 6.93
CA ALA A 63 2.47 -9.97 5.83
C ALA A 63 2.91 -8.58 6.32
N ILE A 64 2.41 -8.15 7.47
CA ILE A 64 2.74 -6.86 8.06
C ILE A 64 4.19 -6.87 8.55
N LEU A 65 4.63 -7.90 9.27
CA LEU A 65 6.02 -8.04 9.70
C LEU A 65 6.99 -7.97 8.51
N ARG A 66 6.66 -8.65 7.39
CA ARG A 66 7.47 -8.57 6.15
C ARG A 66 7.46 -7.17 5.56
N SER A 67 6.35 -6.44 5.57
CA SER A 67 6.32 -5.06 5.07
C SER A 67 7.20 -4.11 5.88
N LEU A 68 7.39 -4.37 7.18
CA LEU A 68 8.23 -3.55 8.07
C LEU A 68 9.71 -3.93 8.02
N THR A 69 10.00 -5.22 7.90
CA THR A 69 11.39 -5.73 7.90
C THR A 69 12.02 -5.75 6.52
N TYR A 70 11.24 -5.93 5.45
CA TYR A 70 11.79 -6.11 4.13
C TYR A 70 12.23 -4.78 3.52
N THR A 71 13.52 -4.70 3.19
CA THR A 71 14.07 -3.62 2.38
C THR A 71 14.53 -4.16 1.05
N ALA A 72 13.91 -3.66 -0.01
CA ALA A 72 14.31 -3.91 -1.38
C ALA A 72 15.35 -2.86 -1.80
N TYR A 73 16.34 -3.31 -2.56
CA TYR A 73 17.29 -2.43 -3.23
C TYR A 73 17.07 -2.55 -4.73
N TYR A 74 16.89 -1.44 -5.43
CA TYR A 74 16.83 -1.44 -6.89
C TYR A 74 17.80 -0.42 -7.46
N ARG A 75 18.38 -0.74 -8.62
CA ARG A 75 19.34 0.13 -9.32
C ARG A 75 18.67 0.76 -10.54
N ARG A 76 18.74 2.08 -10.66
CA ARG A 76 18.24 2.82 -11.82
C ARG A 76 19.26 3.89 -12.21
N ASN A 77 19.63 3.92 -13.49
CA ASN A 77 20.62 4.88 -14.03
C ASN A 77 21.94 4.91 -13.23
N GLY A 78 22.39 3.76 -12.73
CA GLY A 78 23.62 3.66 -11.92
C GLY A 78 23.45 3.99 -10.43
N ILE A 79 22.29 4.48 -9.99
CA ILE A 79 22.02 4.83 -8.59
C ILE A 79 21.24 3.70 -7.92
N THR A 80 21.67 3.29 -6.72
CA THR A 80 20.97 2.30 -5.89
C THR A 80 20.02 3.01 -4.95
N TYR A 81 18.75 2.60 -4.97
CA TYR A 81 17.70 3.11 -4.10
C TYR A 81 17.30 2.01 -3.12
N ARG A 82 17.28 2.36 -1.82
CA ARG A 82 16.68 1.54 -0.77
C ARG A 82 15.21 1.90 -0.67
N THR A 83 14.33 0.92 -0.75
CA THR A 83 12.88 1.11 -0.59
C THR A 83 12.28 -0.02 0.24
N SER A 84 11.23 0.26 0.99
CA SER A 84 10.33 -0.77 1.50
C SER A 84 9.32 -1.16 0.41
N PHE A 85 8.60 -2.27 0.61
CA PHE A 85 7.41 -2.56 -0.18
C PHE A 85 6.35 -1.51 0.16
N ASN A 86 6.14 -0.55 -0.74
CA ASN A 86 5.07 0.42 -0.64
C ASN A 86 4.21 0.37 -1.91
N ASN A 87 2.93 0.72 -1.76
CA ASN A 87 2.00 0.78 -2.90
C ASN A 87 2.27 1.99 -3.81
N GLY A 88 3.19 2.90 -3.45
CA GLY A 88 3.42 4.15 -4.16
C GLY A 88 3.81 3.95 -5.62
N PHE A 89 4.63 2.94 -5.93
CA PHE A 89 4.96 2.62 -7.32
C PHE A 89 3.71 2.21 -8.11
N CYS A 90 2.95 1.22 -7.63
CA CYS A 90 1.71 0.76 -8.28
C CYS A 90 0.67 1.88 -8.40
N GLU A 91 0.54 2.72 -7.36
CA GLU A 91 -0.36 3.85 -7.34
C GLU A 91 0.04 4.93 -8.37
N SER A 92 1.33 5.23 -8.49
CA SER A 92 1.83 6.16 -9.51
C SER A 92 1.49 5.69 -10.92
N GLN A 93 1.63 4.39 -11.20
CA GLN A 93 1.26 3.79 -12.49
C GLN A 93 -0.25 3.92 -12.73
N ASN A 94 -1.06 3.59 -11.72
CA ASN A 94 -2.51 3.69 -11.79
C ASN A 94 -2.98 5.13 -12.03
N ASN A 95 -2.39 6.11 -11.35
CA ASN A 95 -2.73 7.52 -11.53
C ASN A 95 -2.38 8.01 -12.94
N LYS A 96 -1.25 7.55 -13.50
CA LYS A 96 -0.89 7.85 -14.89
C LYS A 96 -1.89 7.26 -15.89
N VAL A 97 -2.32 6.01 -15.69
CA VAL A 97 -3.36 5.37 -16.51
C VAL A 97 -4.70 6.12 -16.40
N LYS A 98 -5.10 6.53 -15.18
CA LYS A 98 -6.33 7.33 -14.97
C LYS A 98 -6.28 8.65 -15.74
N LEU A 99 -5.15 9.33 -15.73
CA LEU A 99 -4.95 10.59 -16.47
C LEU A 99 -5.04 10.37 -17.99
N VAL A 100 -4.44 9.29 -18.51
CA VAL A 100 -4.56 8.92 -19.93
C VAL A 100 -6.02 8.63 -20.30
N LYS A 101 -6.72 7.85 -19.48
CA LYS A 101 -8.15 7.52 -19.69
C LYS A 101 -9.02 8.78 -19.68
N ARG A 102 -8.77 9.72 -18.77
CA ARG A 102 -9.50 11.00 -18.69
C ARG A 102 -9.29 11.87 -19.94
N ASN A 103 -8.10 11.86 -20.54
CA ASN A 103 -7.82 12.60 -21.77
C ASN A 103 -8.18 11.82 -23.05
N ALA A 104 -8.72 10.61 -22.90
CA ALA A 104 -9.01 9.68 -23.99
C ALA A 104 -10.52 9.49 -24.23
N PHE A 105 -11.38 10.37 -23.69
CA PHE A 105 -12.80 10.41 -24.06
C PHE A 105 -12.90 10.53 -25.58
N GLY A 106 -13.34 9.46 -26.25
CA GLY A 106 -13.50 9.41 -27.72
C GLY A 106 -12.66 8.38 -28.48
N TYR A 107 -11.80 7.57 -27.83
CA TYR A 107 -11.13 6.47 -28.57
C TYR A 107 -12.11 5.35 -28.93
N LYS A 108 -12.55 5.32 -30.19
CA LYS A 108 -13.39 4.27 -30.79
C LYS A 108 -12.79 2.86 -30.68
N TYR A 109 -11.46 2.74 -30.58
CA TYR A 109 -10.75 1.46 -30.53
C TYR A 109 -9.88 1.33 -29.28
N PHE A 110 -10.17 0.31 -28.47
CA PHE A 110 -9.44 -0.02 -27.24
C PHE A 110 -7.93 -0.22 -27.47
N ILE A 111 -7.54 -0.70 -28.66
CA ILE A 111 -6.14 -0.90 -29.03
C ILE A 111 -5.32 0.41 -28.97
N ASN A 112 -5.94 1.53 -29.32
CA ASN A 112 -5.28 2.84 -29.32
C ASN A 112 -5.13 3.39 -27.89
N LEU A 113 -6.10 3.15 -27.02
CA LEU A 113 -5.99 3.44 -25.59
C LEU A 113 -4.86 2.62 -24.96
N ARG A 114 -4.78 1.32 -25.26
CA ARG A 114 -3.70 0.44 -24.78
C ARG A 114 -2.33 0.94 -25.24
N LYS A 115 -2.17 1.27 -26.53
CA LYS A 115 -0.93 1.83 -27.08
C LYS A 115 -0.53 3.13 -26.36
N ARG A 116 -1.48 4.02 -26.13
CA ARG A 116 -1.23 5.30 -25.43
C ARG A 116 -0.83 5.10 -23.97
N ILE A 117 -1.44 4.14 -23.28
CA ILE A 117 -1.01 3.76 -21.93
C ILE A 117 0.45 3.28 -21.95
N LEU A 118 0.81 2.36 -22.84
CA LEU A 118 2.17 1.82 -22.94
C LEU A 118 3.21 2.91 -23.21
N LEU A 119 2.90 3.88 -24.10
CA LEU A 119 3.72 5.07 -24.33
C LEU A 119 3.96 5.86 -23.04
N HIS A 120 2.89 6.22 -22.32
CA HIS A 120 3.00 7.07 -21.12
C HIS A 120 3.71 6.37 -19.96
N LEU A 121 3.64 5.03 -19.89
CA LEU A 121 4.38 4.24 -18.90
C LEU A 121 5.85 3.99 -19.30
N GLY A 122 6.27 4.42 -20.50
CA GLY A 122 7.66 4.30 -20.97
C GLY A 122 8.03 2.91 -21.49
N PHE A 123 7.04 2.07 -21.79
CA PHE A 123 7.29 0.77 -22.40
C PHE A 123 7.56 0.93 -23.91
N ARG A 124 8.55 0.20 -24.41
CA ARG A 124 8.77 0.07 -25.86
C ARG A 124 7.68 -0.83 -26.45
N TYR A 125 7.12 -0.44 -27.58
CA TYR A 125 6.26 -1.30 -28.39
C TYR A 125 6.50 -1.04 -29.87
N THR A 126 6.37 -2.08 -30.68
CA THR A 126 6.47 -2.01 -32.14
C THR A 126 5.09 -1.76 -32.74
N LEU A 127 5.00 -0.80 -33.65
CA LEU A 127 3.81 -0.57 -34.47
C LEU A 127 3.94 -1.40 -35.73
N ASN A 128 3.26 -2.55 -35.76
CA ASN A 128 3.02 -3.24 -37.02
C ASN A 128 1.82 -2.54 -37.67
N PHE A 129 2.07 -1.75 -38.71
CA PHE A 129 1.03 -1.21 -39.55
C PHE A 129 0.76 -2.22 -40.65
N GLU A 130 -0.43 -2.84 -40.64
CA GLU A 130 -0.94 -3.49 -41.84
C GLU A 130 -1.58 -2.40 -42.69
N GLU A 131 -1.01 -2.17 -43.88
CA GLU A 131 -1.61 -1.27 -44.87
C GLU A 131 -2.97 -1.82 -45.26
N THR A 132 -4.04 -1.23 -44.72
CA THR A 132 -5.37 -1.44 -45.25
C THR A 132 -5.45 -0.64 -46.53
N LYS A 133 -5.42 -1.35 -47.68
CA LYS A 133 -5.66 -0.77 -49.00
C LYS A 133 -6.93 0.07 -48.93
N LYS A 134 -6.80 1.39 -49.10
CA LYS A 134 -7.94 2.28 -49.30
C LYS A 134 -8.59 1.87 -50.62
N GLY A 135 -9.82 1.36 -50.54
CA GLY A 135 -10.74 1.27 -51.68
C GLY A 135 -11.33 2.64 -52.00
#